data_AF-N9DSM8-F1
#
_entry.id   AF-N9DSM8-F1
#
_cell.length_a   1.000
_cell.length_b   1.000
_cell.length_c   1.000
_cell.angle_alpha   90.00
_cell.angle_beta   90.00
_cell.angle_gamma   90.00
#
_symmetry.space_group_name_H-M   'P 1'
#
loop_
_entity.id
_entity.type
_entity.pdbx_description
1 polymer ?
#
loop_
_entity_poly.entity_id
_entity_poly.type
_entity_poly.pdbx_seq_one_letter_code
_entity_poly.pdbx_strand_id
1 'polypeptide(L)'
;MDEDFDEKFQSAIEAGESNLHAKALLNNWCAHAEVSRFGGIGMIEASTGLPIGHSGVQCKFSKANSSYSWLLEDSIYDFYQNNCKSCEKRIPVNFPN
;
A
#
# COMPACT_ATOMS: atom_id res chain seq x y z
N MET A 1 -19.12 -25.60 -3.74
CA MET A 1 -19.48 -24.18 -3.92
C MET A 1 -18.86 -23.32 -2.82
N ASP A 2 -18.43 -23.92 -1.70
CA ASP A 2 -17.81 -23.20 -0.58
C ASP A 2 -16.29 -23.00 -0.75
N GLU A 3 -15.59 -23.91 -1.44
CA GLU A 3 -14.14 -23.85 -1.63
C GLU A 3 -13.66 -22.57 -2.36
N ASP A 4 -14.36 -22.12 -3.42
CA ASP A 4 -14.00 -20.87 -4.15
C ASP A 4 -14.16 -19.61 -3.28
N PHE A 5 -15.11 -19.63 -2.33
CA PHE A 5 -15.28 -18.51 -1.41
C PHE A 5 -14.16 -18.49 -0.36
N ASP A 6 -13.84 -19.64 0.23
CA ASP A 6 -12.78 -19.76 1.23
C ASP A 6 -11.41 -19.40 0.63
N GLU A 7 -11.13 -19.83 -0.61
CA GLU A 7 -9.91 -19.46 -1.35
C GLU A 7 -9.81 -17.95 -1.58
N LYS A 8 -10.91 -17.30 -2.00
CA LYS A 8 -10.96 -15.84 -2.20
C LYS A 8 -10.83 -15.08 -0.89
N PHE A 9 -11.44 -15.58 0.17
CA PHE A 9 -11.34 -15.00 1.50
C PHE A 9 -9.89 -15.05 1.97
N GLN A 10 -9.26 -16.22 1.90
CA GLN A 10 -7.87 -16.42 2.30
C GLN A 10 -6.91 -15.58 1.45
N SER A 11 -7.10 -15.54 0.14
CA SER A 11 -6.32 -14.70 -0.78
C SER A 11 -6.43 -13.20 -0.44
N ALA A 12 -7.61 -12.74 0.00
CA ALA A 12 -7.79 -11.36 0.44
C ALA A 12 -7.06 -11.06 1.75
N ILE A 13 -7.05 -12.01 2.70
CA ILE A 13 -6.29 -11.89 3.94
C ILE A 13 -4.79 -11.80 3.65
N GLU A 14 -4.25 -12.70 2.82
CA GLU A 14 -2.84 -12.72 2.45
C GLU A 14 -2.41 -11.42 1.76
N ALA A 15 -3.24 -10.91 0.85
CA ALA A 15 -3.02 -9.59 0.25
C ALA A 15 -3.03 -8.47 1.29
N GLY A 16 -3.95 -8.51 2.25
CA GLY A 16 -4.05 -7.55 3.35
C GLY A 16 -2.82 -7.54 4.25
N GLU A 17 -2.30 -8.70 4.62
CA GLU A 17 -1.07 -8.84 5.41
C GLU A 17 0.15 -8.31 4.64
N SER A 18 0.27 -8.67 3.37
CA SER A 18 1.31 -8.14 2.48
C SER A 18 1.25 -6.61 2.37
N ASN A 19 0.05 -6.07 2.16
CA ASN A 19 -0.18 -4.62 2.11
C ASN A 19 0.13 -3.91 3.43
N LEU A 20 -0.10 -4.57 4.57
CA LEU A 20 0.26 -4.03 5.88
C LEU A 20 1.78 -3.90 6.02
N HIS A 21 2.53 -4.92 5.59
CA HIS A 21 3.99 -4.87 5.56
C HIS A 21 4.51 -3.79 4.60
N ALA A 22 3.95 -3.70 3.40
CA ALA A 22 4.33 -2.69 2.42
C ALA A 22 4.06 -1.26 2.94
N LYS A 23 2.92 -1.04 3.61
CA LYS A 23 2.61 0.24 4.27
C LYS A 23 3.63 0.58 5.36
N ALA A 24 4.05 -0.39 6.17
CA ALA A 24 5.07 -0.16 7.18
C ALA A 24 6.41 0.22 6.55
N LEU A 25 6.78 -0.42 5.44
CA LEU A 25 7.98 -0.09 4.67
C LEU A 25 7.93 1.35 4.10
N LEU A 26 6.79 1.75 3.52
CA LEU A 26 6.59 3.12 3.04
C LEU A 26 6.77 4.15 4.17
N ASN A 27 6.21 3.87 5.34
CA ASN A 27 6.34 4.75 6.51
C ASN A 27 7.79 4.86 6.97
N ASN A 28 8.56 3.76 6.91
CA ASN A 28 9.99 3.77 7.21
C ASN A 28 10.77 4.59 6.16
N TRP A 29 10.35 4.55 4.90
CA TRP A 29 11.05 5.16 3.76
C TRP A 29 10.98 6.67 3.75
N CYS A 30 9.82 7.25 4.04
CA CYS A 30 9.62 8.69 3.97
C CYS A 30 8.47 9.17 4.85
N ALA A 31 8.73 10.14 5.73
CA ALA A 31 7.73 10.78 6.59
C ALA A 31 6.63 11.58 5.84
N HIS A 32 6.73 11.70 4.51
CA HIS A 32 5.80 12.47 3.69
C HIS A 32 4.97 11.61 2.72
N ALA A 33 5.37 10.36 2.52
CA ALA A 33 4.65 9.46 1.64
C ALA A 33 3.53 8.79 2.44
N GLU A 34 2.33 8.78 1.87
CA GLU A 34 1.14 8.24 2.51
C GLU A 34 0.43 7.30 1.54
N VAL A 35 -0.19 6.26 2.09
CA VAL A 35 -1.06 5.39 1.31
C VAL A 35 -2.33 6.15 0.98
N SER A 36 -2.67 6.22 -0.31
CA SER A 36 -3.95 6.73 -0.78
C SER A 36 -4.84 5.55 -1.16
N ARG A 37 -6.13 5.63 -0.84
CA ARG A 37 -7.10 4.59 -1.18
C ARG A 37 -7.94 4.97 -2.38
N PHE A 38 -8.31 3.98 -3.17
CA PHE A 38 -9.34 4.10 -4.20
C PHE A 38 -10.55 3.23 -3.86
N GLY A 39 -11.73 3.83 -3.82
CA GLY A 39 -12.98 3.14 -3.49
C GLY A 39 -13.25 3.03 -1.98
N GLY A 40 -14.22 2.18 -1.63
CA GLY A 40 -14.70 1.98 -0.26
C GLY A 40 -13.99 0.85 0.48
N ILE A 41 -14.40 0.65 1.74
CA ILE A 41 -13.95 -0.45 2.60
C ILE A 41 -14.87 -1.66 2.39
N GLY A 42 -14.28 -2.81 2.03
CA GLY A 42 -15.00 -4.07 1.92
C GLY A 42 -15.25 -4.74 3.27
N MET A 43 -16.13 -5.74 3.30
CA MET A 43 -16.48 -6.46 4.54
C MET A 43 -15.29 -7.16 5.21
N ILE A 44 -14.39 -7.75 4.41
CA ILE A 44 -13.20 -8.46 4.93
C ILE A 44 -12.21 -7.47 5.55
N GLU A 45 -11.98 -6.33 4.89
CA GLU A 45 -11.19 -5.25 5.49
C GLU A 45 -11.83 -4.75 6.78
N ALA A 46 -13.14 -4.49 6.78
CA ALA A 46 -13.84 -3.98 7.96
C ALA A 46 -13.76 -4.94 9.15
N SER A 47 -13.81 -6.24 8.91
CA SER A 47 -13.76 -7.25 9.98
C SER A 47 -12.35 -7.52 10.48
N THR A 48 -11.32 -7.41 9.63
CA THR A 48 -9.94 -7.77 9.98
C THR A 48 -9.06 -6.57 10.31
N GLY A 49 -9.41 -5.37 9.85
CA GLY A 49 -8.57 -4.19 9.91
C GLY A 49 -7.37 -4.21 8.96
N LEU A 50 -7.23 -5.26 8.14
CA LEU A 50 -6.15 -5.35 7.16
C LEU A 50 -6.41 -4.44 5.96
N PRO A 51 -5.39 -3.77 5.41
CA PRO A 51 -5.54 -2.92 4.23
C PRO A 51 -5.78 -3.75 2.97
N ILE A 52 -7.05 -4.03 2.67
CA ILE A 52 -7.47 -4.83 1.51
C ILE A 52 -8.18 -3.92 0.51
N GLY A 53 -7.85 -4.04 -0.77
CA GLY A 53 -8.42 -3.22 -1.84
C GLY A 53 -7.39 -2.35 -2.54
N HIS A 54 -7.83 -1.71 -3.63
CA HIS A 54 -6.95 -0.95 -4.50
C HIS A 54 -6.43 0.31 -3.81
N SER A 55 -5.12 0.36 -3.60
CA SER A 55 -4.43 1.42 -2.90
C SER A 55 -3.19 1.87 -3.68
N GLY A 56 -2.77 3.11 -3.46
CA GLY A 56 -1.63 3.74 -4.10
C GLY A 56 -0.84 4.58 -3.10
N VAL A 57 0.07 5.40 -3.62
CA VAL A 57 0.92 6.29 -2.82
C VAL A 57 0.75 7.72 -3.29
N GLN A 58 0.64 8.63 -2.32
CA GLN A 58 0.67 10.06 -2.54
C GLN A 58 1.72 10.74 -1.66
N CYS A 59 2.20 11.90 -2.08
CA CYS A 59 3.12 12.71 -1.30
C CYS A 59 2.94 14.18 -1.69
N LYS A 60 2.89 15.07 -0.70
CA LYS A 60 2.74 16.52 -0.92
C LYS A 60 3.87 17.17 -1.74
N PHE A 61 5.02 16.50 -1.85
CA PHE A 61 6.17 16.98 -2.65
C PHE A 61 6.28 16.31 -4.02
N SER A 62 5.45 15.31 -4.30
CA SER A 62 5.36 14.70 -5.62
C SER A 62 4.25 15.37 -6.42
N LYS A 63 4.48 15.61 -7.71
CA LYS A 63 3.41 16.04 -8.64
C LYS A 63 2.54 14.87 -9.09
N ALA A 64 3.08 13.66 -9.09
CA ALA A 64 2.40 12.46 -9.51
C ALA A 64 2.18 11.50 -8.33
N ASN A 65 0.97 10.98 -8.22
CA ASN A 65 0.66 9.83 -7.36
C ASN A 65 0.90 8.54 -8.14
N SER A 66 1.09 7.43 -7.44
CA SER A 66 1.15 6.12 -8.12
C SER A 66 -0.22 5.71 -8.66
N SER A 67 -0.21 4.74 -9.57
CA SER A 67 -1.41 3.94 -9.85
C SER A 67 -1.90 3.21 -8.59
N TYR A 68 -3.20 2.92 -8.55
CA TYR A 68 -3.82 2.11 -7.51
C TYR A 68 -3.76 0.62 -7.89
N SER A 69 -3.20 -0.20 -7.02
CA SER A 69 -3.02 -1.64 -7.24
C SER A 69 -3.63 -2.45 -6.10
N TRP A 70 -3.99 -3.71 -6.39
CA TRP A 70 -4.47 -4.65 -5.37
C TRP A 70 -3.38 -4.96 -4.33
N LEU A 71 -2.15 -5.20 -4.81
CA LEU A 71 -0.96 -5.28 -3.98
C LEU A 71 -0.31 -3.90 -3.91
N LEU A 72 -0.21 -3.36 -2.70
CA LEU A 72 0.32 -2.03 -2.43
C LEU A 72 1.82 -1.94 -2.73
N GLU A 73 2.55 -3.05 -2.65
CA GLU A 73 3.97 -3.12 -2.97
C GLU A 73 4.27 -2.64 -4.39
N ASP A 74 3.44 -3.02 -5.38
CA ASP A 74 3.60 -2.61 -6.77
C ASP A 74 3.54 -1.08 -6.91
N SER A 75 2.53 -0.48 -6.29
CA SER A 75 2.33 0.97 -6.27
C SER A 75 3.44 1.70 -5.51
N ILE A 76 3.92 1.12 -4.40
CA ILE A 76 5.01 1.67 -3.60
C ILE A 76 6.33 1.64 -4.38
N TYR A 77 6.64 0.53 -5.03
CA TYR A 77 7.88 0.39 -5.79
C TYR A 77 7.90 1.33 -6.99
N ASP A 78 6.81 1.41 -7.74
CA ASP A 78 6.66 2.35 -8.86
C ASP A 78 6.83 3.81 -8.38
N PHE A 79 6.13 4.19 -7.30
CA PHE A 79 6.26 5.52 -6.71
C PHE A 79 7.70 5.81 -6.30
N TYR A 80 8.36 4.84 -5.67
CA TYR A 80 9.73 4.99 -5.22
C TYR A 80 10.68 5.27 -6.38
N GLN A 81 10.63 4.46 -7.45
CA GLN A 81 11.51 4.63 -8.61
C GLN A 81 11.27 5.97 -9.32
N ASN A 82 10.01 6.34 -9.51
CA ASN A 82 9.65 7.48 -10.35
C ASN A 82 9.66 8.83 -9.60
N ASN A 83 9.48 8.83 -8.27
CA ASN A 83 9.27 10.06 -7.51
C ASN A 83 10.14 10.19 -6.26
N CYS A 84 10.51 9.09 -5.58
CA CYS A 84 11.10 9.18 -4.24
C CYS A 84 12.61 8.95 -4.18
N LYS A 85 13.17 8.07 -5.03
CA LYS A 85 14.57 7.61 -4.97
C LYS A 85 15.59 8.75 -4.97
N SER A 86 15.36 9.80 -5.76
CA SER A 86 16.22 10.98 -5.88
C SER A 86 15.60 12.24 -5.26
N CYS A 87 14.56 12.10 -4.44
CA CYS A 87 13.86 13.23 -3.85
C CYS A 87 14.68 13.87 -2.74
N GLU A 88 15.10 15.13 -2.92
CA GLU A 88 15.82 15.91 -1.91
C GLU A 88 14.98 16.25 -0.66
N LYS A 89 13.66 16.05 -0.73
CA LYS A 89 12.72 16.26 0.39
C LYS A 89 12.40 14.97 1.13
N ARG A 90 13.00 13.83 0.77
CA ARG A 90 12.79 12.55 1.45
C ARG A 90 13.32 12.63 2.89
N ILE A 91 12.50 12.21 3.86
CA ILE A 91 12.89 12.11 5.26
C ILE A 91 12.73 10.65 5.71
N PRO A 92 13.81 9.85 5.74
CA PRO A 92 13.73 8.48 6.24
C PRO A 92 13.37 8.46 7.72
N VAL A 93 12.54 7.49 8.13
CA VAL A 93 12.00 7.40 9.49
C VAL A 93 12.63 6.24 10.27
N ASN A 94 12.76 5.06 9.65
CA ASN A 94 13.31 3.87 10.31
C ASN A 94 13.97 2.91 9.30
N PHE A 95 14.52 1.79 9.76
CA PHE A 95 15.01 0.70 8.92
C PHE A 95 14.01 -0.48 8.88
N PRO A 96 13.95 -1.26 7.78
CA PRO A 96 14.63 -1.04 6.51
C PRO A 96 14.07 0.19 5.77
N ASN A 97 14.96 0.90 5.05
CA ASN A 97 14.57 2.02 4.19
C ASN A 97 15.15 2.02 2.77
#